data_AF-A0A9P5MWP9-F1
#
_entry.id   AF-A0A9P5MWP9-F1
#
_cell.length_a   1.000
_cell.length_b   1.000
_cell.length_c   1.000
_cell.angle_alpha   90.00
_cell.angle_beta   90.00
_cell.angle_gamma   90.00
#
_symmetry.space_group_name_H-M   'P 1'
#
loop_
_entity.id
_entity.type
_entity.pdbx_description
1 polymer ?
#
loop_
_entity_poly.entity_id
_entity_poly.type
_entity_poly.pdbx_seq_one_letter_code
_entity_poly.pdbx_strand_id
1 'polypeptide(L)'
;LQHHVLPWKLFRAMEKEDTKKENGGSKQQLMLDHIMVKEKKSEFSCADLLHEVAKFVTCDDQVFVVTDKASFRNCLVAMRPWTTKADLPSSHNVKIYLHKQFITCLEELKRSIAVGFSVTQARVNAE
;
A
#
# COMPACT_ATOMS: atom_id res chain seq x y z
N LEU A 1 32.73 -3.80 -10.97
CA LEU A 1 31.51 -3.79 -11.80
C LEU A 1 30.98 -5.22 -11.90
N GLN A 2 29.86 -5.53 -11.24
CA GLN A 2 29.24 -6.85 -11.36
C GLN A 2 28.42 -6.88 -12.65
N HIS A 3 28.90 -7.60 -13.66
CA HIS A 3 28.12 -7.92 -14.84
C HIS A 3 26.98 -8.84 -14.41
N HIS A 4 25.72 -8.40 -14.53
CA HIS A 4 24.56 -9.26 -14.31
C HIS A 4 24.48 -10.29 -15.44
N VAL A 5 25.08 -11.46 -15.21
CA VAL A 5 25.00 -12.60 -16.14
C VAL A 5 23.66 -13.30 -15.90
N LEU A 6 22.87 -13.44 -16.98
CA LEU A 6 21.64 -14.22 -16.97
C LEU A 6 21.92 -15.64 -16.46
N PRO A 7 21.09 -16.20 -15.55
CA PRO A 7 21.27 -17.56 -15.06
C PRO A 7 21.37 -18.55 -16.23
N TRP A 8 22.35 -19.45 -16.20
CA TRP A 8 22.67 -20.36 -17.31
C TRP A 8 21.48 -21.19 -17.81
N LYS A 9 20.54 -21.50 -16.91
CA LYS A 9 19.29 -22.20 -17.25
C LYS A 9 18.40 -21.38 -18.18
N LEU A 10 18.37 -20.05 -18.02
CA LEU A 10 17.63 -19.11 -18.87
C LEU A 10 18.30 -18.98 -20.25
N PHE A 11 19.63 -18.87 -20.28
CA PHE A 11 20.40 -18.80 -21.51
C PHE A 11 20.14 -20.02 -22.41
N ARG A 12 20.17 -21.22 -21.82
CA ARG A 12 19.91 -22.48 -22.53
C ARG A 12 18.45 -22.62 -23.00
N ALA A 13 17.50 -21.96 -22.34
CA ALA A 13 16.10 -21.95 -22.76
C ALA A 13 15.89 -21.02 -23.97
N MET A 14 16.57 -19.86 -23.99
CA MET A 14 16.57 -18.94 -25.14
C MET A 14 17.19 -19.57 -26.38
N GLU A 15 18.34 -20.24 -26.26
CA GLU A 15 18.98 -20.94 -27.39
C GLU A 15 18.07 -22.01 -28.03
N LYS A 16 17.22 -22.65 -27.22
CA LYS A 16 16.24 -23.65 -27.68
C LYS A 16 15.02 -23.03 -28.37
N GLU A 17 14.73 -21.75 -28.13
CA GLU A 17 13.69 -21.01 -28.87
C GLU A 17 14.23 -20.41 -30.16
N ASP A 18 15.49 -19.97 -30.19
CA ASP A 18 16.10 -19.41 -31.40
C ASP A 18 16.19 -20.43 -32.54
N THR A 19 16.35 -21.73 -32.24
CA THR A 19 16.29 -22.81 -33.23
C THR A 19 14.87 -23.17 -33.70
N LYS A 20 13.81 -22.65 -33.03
CA LYS A 20 12.40 -22.88 -33.42
C LYS A 20 11.78 -21.71 -34.19
N LYS A 21 12.48 -20.58 -34.33
CA LYS A 21 11.96 -19.35 -34.94
C LYS A 21 11.91 -19.33 -36.46
N GLU A 22 12.40 -20.36 -37.15
CA GLU A 22 12.34 -20.41 -38.63
C GLU A 22 10.95 -20.75 -39.20
N ASN A 23 9.99 -21.22 -38.39
CA ASN A 23 8.61 -21.39 -38.81
C ASN A 23 7.67 -20.57 -37.92
N GLY A 24 7.00 -19.59 -38.53
CA GLY A 24 6.26 -18.50 -37.89
C GLY A 24 5.36 -18.90 -36.72
N GLY A 25 5.70 -18.39 -35.54
CA GLY A 25 4.88 -18.46 -34.32
C GLY A 25 5.10 -17.21 -33.48
N SER A 26 4.00 -16.57 -33.07
CA SER A 26 3.99 -15.38 -32.22
C SER A 26 4.73 -15.61 -30.90
N LYS A 27 5.52 -14.62 -30.48
CA LYS A 27 6.30 -14.65 -29.23
C LYS A 27 5.33 -14.71 -28.03
N GLN A 28 5.04 -15.90 -27.53
CA GLN A 28 4.43 -16.05 -26.22
C GLN A 28 5.50 -15.72 -25.17
N GLN A 29 5.26 -14.67 -24.39
CA GLN A 29 6.09 -14.32 -23.26
C GLN A 29 6.10 -15.49 -22.28
N LEU A 30 7.26 -16.12 -22.07
CA LEU A 30 7.43 -17.18 -21.08
C LEU A 30 7.10 -16.60 -19.70
N MET A 31 6.00 -17.07 -19.11
CA MET A 31 5.61 -16.65 -17.77
C MET A 31 6.60 -17.22 -16.75
N LEU A 32 7.06 -16.35 -15.85
CA LEU A 32 8.08 -16.61 -14.84
C LEU A 32 7.51 -17.42 -13.66
N ASP A 33 6.65 -18.40 -13.94
CA ASP A 33 5.70 -18.90 -12.94
C ASP A 33 6.36 -19.82 -11.89
N HIS A 34 7.60 -20.25 -12.08
CA HIS A 34 8.25 -21.25 -11.21
C HIS A 34 9.64 -20.84 -10.66
N ILE A 35 10.12 -19.61 -10.92
CA ILE A 35 11.43 -19.16 -10.44
C ILE A 35 11.33 -18.29 -9.18
N MET A 36 10.18 -17.65 -8.96
CA MET A 36 9.93 -16.89 -7.73
C MET A 36 9.02 -17.70 -6.82
N VAL A 37 9.61 -18.38 -5.84
CA VAL A 37 8.84 -18.72 -4.63
C VAL A 37 8.51 -17.39 -3.97
N LYS A 38 7.28 -16.91 -4.15
CA LYS A 38 6.75 -15.75 -3.42
C LYS A 38 6.74 -16.15 -1.95
N GLU A 39 7.82 -15.87 -1.24
CA GLU A 39 7.84 -15.95 0.22
C GLU A 39 6.66 -15.12 0.73
N LYS A 40 5.79 -15.71 1.53
CA LYS A 40 4.68 -15.00 2.18
C LYS A 40 5.32 -14.03 3.18
N LYS A 41 5.61 -12.80 2.76
CA LYS A 41 6.26 -11.78 3.59
C LYS A 41 5.34 -10.59 3.79
N SER A 42 4.98 -10.42 5.06
CA SER A 42 4.20 -9.35 5.69
C SER A 42 2.71 -9.33 5.32
N GLU A 43 1.88 -9.76 6.29
CA GLU A 43 0.43 -9.56 6.29
C GLU A 43 0.14 -8.07 6.51
N PHE A 44 0.40 -7.25 5.51
CA PHE A 44 -0.04 -5.87 5.54
C PHE A 44 -1.54 -5.83 5.37
N SER A 45 -2.23 -5.31 6.37
CA SER A 45 -3.68 -5.14 6.30
C SER A 45 -4.02 -4.03 5.31
N CYS A 46 -5.16 -4.16 4.64
CA CYS A 46 -5.76 -3.06 3.88
C CYS A 46 -5.95 -1.81 4.76
N ALA A 47 -6.22 -2.00 6.07
CA ALA A 47 -6.31 -0.92 7.04
C ALA A 47 -4.98 -0.16 7.21
N ASP A 48 -3.84 -0.86 7.23
CA ASP A 48 -2.52 -0.25 7.39
C ASP A 48 -2.14 0.54 6.13
N LEU A 49 -2.46 -0.01 4.96
CA LEU A 49 -2.27 0.71 3.70
C LEU A 49 -3.11 1.98 3.66
N LEU A 50 -4.37 1.91 4.08
CA LEU A 50 -5.25 3.08 4.16
C LEU A 50 -4.72 4.13 5.15
N HIS A 51 -4.19 3.70 6.30
CA HIS A 51 -3.58 4.59 7.29
C HIS A 51 -2.36 5.32 6.73
N GLU A 52 -1.41 4.59 6.12
CA GLU A 52 -0.20 5.19 5.56
C GLU A 52 -0.50 6.11 4.37
N VAL A 53 -1.44 5.73 3.50
CA VAL A 53 -1.86 6.60 2.40
C VAL A 53 -2.58 7.85 2.91
N ALA A 54 -3.43 7.72 3.94
CA ALA A 54 -4.07 8.88 4.55
C ALA A 54 -3.04 9.82 5.17
N LYS A 55 -2.03 9.28 5.87
CA LYS A 55 -0.92 10.04 6.45
C LYS A 55 -0.12 10.77 5.38
N PHE A 56 0.26 10.09 4.29
CA PHE A 56 0.91 10.71 3.14
C PHE A 56 0.09 11.88 2.59
N VAL A 57 -1.21 11.68 2.40
CA VAL A 57 -2.09 12.74 1.88
C VAL A 57 -2.16 13.94 2.81
N THR A 58 -2.27 13.74 4.12
CA THR A 58 -2.41 14.83 5.10
C THR A 58 -1.10 15.52 5.45
N CYS A 59 -0.01 14.77 5.58
CA CYS A 59 1.28 15.33 6.02
C CYS A 59 1.99 16.06 4.89
N ASP A 60 1.85 15.59 3.65
CA ASP A 60 2.50 16.18 2.48
C ASP A 60 1.56 17.11 1.68
N ASP A 61 0.43 17.53 2.28
CA ASP A 61 -0.60 18.40 1.69
C ASP A 61 -1.00 18.00 0.26
N GLN A 62 -1.18 16.70 0.05
CA GLN A 62 -1.54 16.18 -1.27
C GLN A 62 -3.05 16.31 -1.50
N VAL A 63 -3.42 16.53 -2.75
CA VAL A 63 -4.84 16.49 -3.14
C VAL A 63 -5.37 15.05 -3.05
N PHE A 64 -6.58 14.86 -2.50
CA PHE A 64 -7.21 13.53 -2.38
C PHE A 64 -7.29 12.78 -3.72
N VAL A 65 -7.40 13.50 -4.84
CA VAL A 65 -7.46 12.91 -6.19
C VAL A 65 -6.19 12.10 -6.53
N VAL A 66 -5.06 12.34 -5.84
CA VAL A 66 -3.81 11.60 -6.06
C VAL A 66 -3.99 10.10 -5.88
N THR A 67 -4.85 9.67 -4.94
CA THR A 67 -5.05 8.25 -4.64
C THR A 67 -5.80 7.51 -5.74
N ASP A 68 -6.56 8.22 -6.55
CA ASP A 68 -7.30 7.65 -7.68
C ASP A 68 -6.44 7.59 -8.95
N LYS A 69 -5.30 8.29 -8.99
CA LYS A 69 -4.40 8.30 -10.15
C LYS A 69 -3.83 6.90 -10.39
N ALA A 70 -3.92 6.44 -11.64
CA ALA A 70 -3.39 5.13 -12.04
C ALA A 70 -1.89 5.01 -11.77
N SER A 71 -1.11 6.08 -11.97
CA SER A 71 0.33 6.09 -11.69
C SER A 71 0.62 5.81 -10.21
N PHE A 72 -0.07 6.50 -9.30
CA PHE A 72 0.09 6.30 -7.85
C PHE A 72 -0.30 4.87 -7.45
N ARG A 73 -1.44 4.38 -7.94
CA ARG A 73 -1.91 3.00 -7.69
C ARG A 73 -0.95 1.95 -8.24
N ASN A 74 -0.36 2.18 -9.42
CA ASN A 74 0.66 1.32 -10.00
C ASN A 74 1.92 1.31 -9.14
N CYS A 75 2.34 2.46 -8.60
CA CYS A 75 3.45 2.52 -7.65
C CYS A 75 3.15 1.69 -6.39
N LEU A 76 1.94 1.79 -5.83
CA LEU A 76 1.54 0.96 -4.68
C LEU A 76 1.60 -0.54 -5.02
N VAL A 77 1.09 -0.95 -6.18
CA VAL A 77 1.15 -2.36 -6.63
C VAL A 77 2.60 -2.80 -6.91
N ALA A 78 3.45 -1.93 -7.45
CA ALA A 78 4.86 -2.25 -7.69
C ALA A 78 5.62 -2.42 -6.37
N MET A 79 5.35 -1.57 -5.38
CA MET A 79 5.90 -1.71 -4.02
C MET A 79 5.31 -2.91 -3.27
N ARG A 80 4.07 -3.29 -3.59
CA ARG A 80 3.34 -4.40 -2.95
C ARG A 80 2.61 -5.26 -4.00
N PRO A 81 3.30 -6.23 -4.61
CA PRO A 81 2.75 -7.03 -5.72
C PRO A 81 1.69 -8.05 -5.31
N TRP A 82 1.23 -8.05 -4.06
CA TRP A 82 0.08 -8.85 -3.58
C TRP A 82 -1.18 -8.00 -3.34
N THR A 83 -1.07 -6.67 -3.41
CA THR A 83 -2.21 -5.77 -3.22
C THR A 83 -3.19 -5.95 -4.38
N THR A 84 -4.42 -6.34 -4.06
CA THR A 84 -5.49 -6.45 -5.05
C THR A 84 -6.09 -5.08 -5.34
N LYS A 85 -6.88 -4.97 -6.41
CA LYS A 85 -7.58 -3.71 -6.73
C LYS A 85 -8.51 -3.25 -5.60
N ALA A 86 -9.06 -4.18 -4.82
CA ALA A 86 -9.95 -3.91 -3.70
C ALA A 86 -9.20 -3.35 -2.47
N ASP A 87 -7.92 -3.68 -2.33
CA ASP A 87 -7.07 -3.20 -1.23
C ASP A 87 -6.54 -1.79 -1.47
N LEU A 88 -6.59 -1.31 -2.72
CA LEU A 88 -6.07 0.02 -3.06
C LEU A 88 -7.01 1.12 -2.56
N PRO A 89 -6.52 2.07 -1.75
CA PRO A 89 -7.33 3.15 -1.25
C PRO A 89 -7.75 4.09 -2.39
N SER A 90 -9.04 4.41 -2.43
CA SER A 90 -9.60 5.48 -3.26
C SER A 90 -9.64 6.80 -2.47
N SER A 91 -9.89 7.90 -3.17
CA SER A 91 -10.05 9.21 -2.53
C SER A 91 -11.22 9.20 -1.54
N HIS A 92 -12.28 8.45 -1.85
CA HIS A 92 -13.43 8.27 -0.97
C HIS A 92 -13.05 7.53 0.31
N ASN A 93 -12.29 6.43 0.21
CA ASN A 93 -11.84 5.66 1.35
C ASN A 93 -11.00 6.53 2.30
N VAL A 94 -10.08 7.32 1.76
CA VAL A 94 -9.23 8.23 2.54
C VAL A 94 -10.05 9.33 3.23
N LYS A 95 -10.99 9.95 2.52
CA LYS A 95 -11.88 10.97 3.12
C LYS A 95 -12.70 10.42 4.28
N ILE A 96 -13.33 9.26 4.10
CA ILE A 96 -14.10 8.61 5.17
C ILE A 96 -13.20 8.28 6.35
N TYR A 97 -12.02 7.73 6.08
CA TYR A 97 -11.07 7.38 7.12
C TYR A 97 -10.65 8.58 7.96
N LEU A 98 -10.27 9.68 7.30
CA LEU A 98 -9.90 10.93 7.98
C LEU A 98 -11.07 11.54 8.74
N HIS A 99 -12.27 11.53 8.17
CA HIS A 99 -13.46 12.02 8.85
C HIS A 99 -13.74 11.24 10.15
N LYS A 100 -13.62 9.90 10.11
CA LYS A 100 -13.75 9.05 11.30
C LYS A 100 -12.67 9.36 12.34
N GLN A 101 -11.41 9.46 11.93
CA GLN A 101 -10.31 9.80 12.83
C GLN A 101 -10.51 11.17 13.48
N PHE A 102 -11.00 12.15 12.73
CA PHE A 102 -11.31 13.48 13.23
C PHE A 102 -12.44 13.44 14.28
N ILE A 103 -13.52 12.70 14.03
CA ILE A 103 -14.60 12.52 15.01
C ILE A 103 -14.06 11.87 16.29
N THR A 104 -13.28 10.79 16.18
CA THR A 104 -12.68 10.13 17.34
C THR A 104 -11.82 11.08 18.15
N CYS A 105 -10.98 11.89 17.50
CA CYS A 105 -10.17 12.91 18.16
C CYS A 105 -11.02 13.96 18.89
N LEU A 106 -12.11 14.45 18.27
CA LEU A 106 -13.02 15.38 18.92
C LEU A 106 -13.73 14.78 20.15
N GLU A 107 -14.13 13.52 20.08
CA GLU A 107 -14.73 12.82 21.20
C GLU A 107 -13.74 12.63 22.35
N GLU A 108 -12.50 12.24 22.06
CA GLU A 108 -11.44 12.10 23.05
C GLU A 108 -11.10 13.44 23.69
N LEU A 109 -11.00 14.51 22.90
CA LEU A 109 -10.79 15.87 23.38
C LEU A 109 -11.93 16.29 24.32
N LYS A 110 -13.19 16.08 23.92
CA LYS A 110 -14.35 16.36 24.77
C LYS A 110 -14.32 15.60 26.09
N ARG A 111 -13.95 14.31 26.06
CA ARG A 111 -13.78 13.50 27.29
C ARG A 111 -12.66 14.05 28.17
N SER A 112 -11.51 14.40 27.58
CA SER A 112 -10.36 14.94 28.33
C SER A 112 -10.68 16.25 29.04
N ILE A 113 -11.41 17.15 28.37
CA ILE A 113 -11.86 18.43 28.94
C ILE A 113 -12.87 18.19 30.07
N ALA A 114 -13.82 17.27 29.88
CA ALA A 114 -14.82 16.94 30.89
C ALA A 114 -14.20 16.35 32.16
N VAL A 115 -13.20 15.46 32.02
CA VAL A 115 -12.45 14.91 33.16
C VAL A 115 -11.63 15.99 33.86
N GLY A 116 -11.00 16.90 33.10
CA GLY A 116 -10.30 18.05 33.68
C GLY A 116 -11.22 18.92 34.55
N PHE A 117 -12.47 19.12 34.12
CA PHE A 117 -13.45 19.90 34.88
C PHE A 117 -13.87 19.21 36.19
N SER A 118 -14.11 17.90 36.18
CA SER A 118 -14.53 17.16 37.38
C SER A 118 -13.40 17.01 38.40
N VAL A 119 -12.15 16.81 37.96
CA VAL A 119 -10.98 16.75 38.85
C VAL A 119 -10.73 18.12 39.52
N THR A 120 -10.99 19.21 38.82
CA THR A 120 -10.81 20.57 39.37
C THR A 120 -11.92 20.89 40.38
N GLN A 121 -13.18 20.53 40.13
CA GLN A 121 -14.27 20.67 41.10
C GLN A 121 -14.08 19.82 42.35
N ALA A 122 -13.58 18.58 42.22
CA ALA A 122 -13.32 17.71 43.36
C ALA A 122 -12.22 18.26 44.29
N ARG A 123 -11.22 18.98 43.75
CA ARG A 123 -10.20 19.68 44.54
C ARG A 123 -10.74 20.91 45.24
N VAL A 124 -11.56 21.72 44.55
CA VAL A 124 -12.18 22.92 45.13
C VAL A 124 -13.17 22.57 46.25
N ASN A 125 -13.84 21.40 46.18
CA ASN A 125 -14.77 20.95 47.21
C ASN A 125 -14.11 20.20 48.39
N ALA A 126 -12.79 20.00 48.36
CA ALA A 126 -12.02 19.32 49.40
C ALA A 126 -11.20 20.28 50.28
N GLU A 127 -11.23 21.58 49.97
CA GLU A 127 -10.74 22.70 50.79
C GLU A 127 -11.92 23.40 51.48
#